data_AF-A0A099P2E4-F1
#
_entry.id   AF-A0A099P2E4-F1
#
_cell.length_a   1.000
_cell.length_b   1.000
_cell.length_c   1.000
_cell.angle_alpha   90.00
_cell.angle_beta   90.00
_cell.angle_gamma   90.00
#
_symmetry.space_group_name_H-M   'P 1'
#
loop_
_entity.id
_entity.type
_entity.pdbx_description
1 polymer ?
#
loop_
_entity_poly.entity_id
_entity_poly.type
_entity_poly.pdbx_seq_one_letter_code
_entity_poly.pdbx_strand_id
1 'polypeptide(L)'
;MAETNRHIRFEALHSALSYALQKTLSKITLKAFVSCYPQIDVSSLEYVRKQVVSSWQSKAESEFQKIFMERQLQLHLNELDKVIEKAEQRKCNGEKVQIDVSDLSPTELVKAHMITMKREVVKNLDEQLSALRESNEKLQKRLNEYKLDKTLDMHEYPKLLDDLKIIDELDEQEEDSKLKSIVEWAVDEMQFS
;
A
#
# COMPACT_ATOMS: atom_id res chain seq x y z
N MET A 1 -5.33 15.19 -4.07
CA MET A 1 -4.60 16.04 -5.04
C MET A 1 -4.14 15.11 -6.15
N ALA A 2 -4.62 15.31 -7.38
CA ALA A 2 -4.33 14.42 -8.50
C ALA A 2 -2.89 14.66 -8.98
N GLU A 3 -2.02 13.68 -8.73
CA GLU A 3 -0.63 13.66 -9.17
C GLU A 3 -0.63 13.56 -10.70
N THR A 4 -0.52 14.72 -11.35
CA THR A 4 -0.61 14.81 -12.80
C THR A 4 0.77 14.45 -13.34
N ASN A 5 1.07 13.16 -13.47
CA ASN A 5 2.29 12.67 -14.12
C ASN A 5 2.32 13.15 -15.58
N ARG A 6 2.81 14.38 -15.79
CA ARG A 6 2.94 15.01 -17.09
C ARG A 6 4.20 14.47 -17.74
N HIS A 7 4.03 13.37 -18.48
CA HIS A 7 5.08 12.77 -19.31
C HIS A 7 5.30 13.58 -20.58
N ILE A 8 5.85 14.79 -20.43
CA ILE A 8 5.96 15.76 -21.53
C ILE A 8 7.20 15.54 -22.39
N ARG A 9 8.29 15.00 -21.81
CA ARG A 9 9.59 14.95 -22.53
C ARG A 9 9.62 13.91 -23.62
N PHE A 10 9.07 12.72 -23.36
CA PHE A 10 9.00 11.68 -24.38
C PHE A 10 8.10 12.11 -25.54
N GLU A 11 6.94 12.69 -25.25
CA GLU A 11 6.03 13.21 -26.26
C GLU A 11 6.66 14.35 -27.09
N ALA A 12 7.38 15.27 -26.43
CA ALA A 12 8.10 16.33 -27.10
C ALA A 12 9.21 15.79 -28.00
N LEU A 13 10.00 14.80 -27.54
CA LEU A 13 11.02 14.14 -28.34
C LEU A 13 10.41 13.45 -29.56
N HIS A 14 9.34 12.67 -29.35
CA HIS A 14 8.64 11.98 -30.43
C HIS A 14 8.11 12.96 -31.48
N SER A 15 7.51 14.06 -31.03
CA SER A 15 6.96 15.11 -31.90
C SER A 15 8.05 15.84 -32.68
N ALA A 16 9.16 16.19 -32.02
CA ALA A 16 10.30 16.84 -32.67
C ALA A 16 10.94 15.93 -33.73
N LEU A 17 11.08 14.64 -33.45
CA LEU A 17 11.64 13.66 -34.37
C LEU A 17 10.73 13.46 -35.60
N SER A 18 9.43 13.33 -35.37
CA SER A 18 8.42 13.23 -36.43
C SER A 18 8.43 14.47 -37.32
N TYR A 19 8.51 15.65 -36.71
CA TYR A 19 8.60 16.91 -37.43
C TYR A 19 9.88 17.02 -38.26
N ALA A 20 11.04 16.65 -37.69
CA ALA A 20 12.31 16.66 -38.41
C ALA A 20 12.31 15.69 -39.60
N LEU A 21 11.72 14.50 -39.44
CA LEU A 21 11.54 13.53 -40.53
C LEU A 21 10.68 14.13 -41.65
N GLN A 22 9.50 14.67 -41.32
CA GLN A 22 8.63 15.31 -42.30
C GLN A 22 9.31 16.48 -43.02
N LYS A 23 10.05 17.33 -42.30
CA LYS A 23 10.82 18.43 -42.91
C LYS A 23 11.89 17.92 -43.85
N THR A 24 12.59 16.85 -43.50
CA THR A 24 13.58 16.22 -44.37
C THR A 24 12.93 15.67 -45.65
N LEU A 25 11.83 14.93 -45.51
CA LEU A 25 11.09 14.38 -46.64
C LEU A 25 10.49 15.48 -47.53
N SER A 26 10.10 16.63 -46.97
CA SER A 26 9.56 17.75 -47.74
C SER A 26 10.56 18.39 -48.71
N LYS A 27 11.87 18.21 -48.47
CA LYS A 27 12.93 18.67 -49.38
C LYS A 27 13.04 17.80 -50.64
N ILE A 28 12.54 16.57 -50.59
CA ILE A 28 12.49 15.64 -51.71
C ILE A 28 11.32 16.01 -52.64
N THR A 29 11.50 17.13 -53.34
CA THR A 29 10.51 17.67 -54.27
C THR A 29 10.65 17.05 -55.66
N LEU A 30 9.54 17.00 -56.40
CA LEU A 30 9.55 16.52 -57.78
C LEU A 30 10.48 17.39 -58.66
N LYS A 31 10.49 18.70 -58.45
CA LYS A 31 11.38 19.63 -59.18
C LYS A 31 12.86 19.30 -58.99
N ALA A 32 13.27 18.98 -57.76
CA ALA A 32 14.65 18.57 -57.48
C ALA A 32 15.00 17.26 -58.19
N PHE A 33 14.07 16.28 -58.18
CA PHE A 33 14.27 14.99 -58.87
C PHE A 33 14.38 15.16 -60.39
N VAL A 34 13.49 15.93 -61.01
CA VAL A 34 13.53 16.20 -62.46
C VAL A 34 14.79 16.96 -62.85
N SER A 35 15.26 17.89 -62.01
CA SER A 35 16.51 18.62 -62.26
C SER A 35 17.75 17.72 -62.25
N CYS A 36 17.76 16.66 -61.43
CA CYS A 36 18.88 15.71 -61.35
C CYS A 36 18.80 14.63 -62.44
N TYR A 37 17.59 14.31 -62.93
CA TYR A 37 17.33 13.25 -63.90
C TYR A 37 16.49 13.74 -65.09
N PRO A 38 16.99 14.70 -65.89
CA PRO A 38 16.19 15.33 -66.96
C PRO A 38 15.86 14.39 -68.13
N GLN A 39 16.57 13.25 -68.25
CA GLN A 39 16.41 12.29 -69.35
C GLN A 39 15.29 11.26 -69.10
N ILE A 40 14.72 11.23 -67.89
CA ILE A 40 13.72 10.23 -67.49
C ILE A 40 12.34 10.86 -67.53
N ASP A 41 11.34 10.06 -67.90
CA ASP A 41 9.93 10.47 -67.87
C ASP A 41 9.49 10.94 -66.46
N VAL A 42 8.78 12.07 -66.43
CA VAL A 42 8.35 12.74 -65.19
C VAL A 42 7.40 11.87 -64.39
N SER A 43 6.51 11.12 -65.06
CA SER A 43 5.56 10.20 -64.44
C SER A 43 6.26 9.07 -63.69
N SER A 44 7.30 8.49 -64.31
CA SER A 44 8.14 7.46 -63.72
C SER A 44 8.93 8.00 -62.52
N LEU A 45 9.48 9.21 -62.62
CA LEU A 45 10.17 9.87 -61.51
C LEU A 45 9.23 10.20 -60.34
N GLU A 46 7.99 10.59 -60.61
CA GLU A 46 7.01 10.84 -59.55
C GLU A 46 6.66 9.56 -58.78
N TYR A 47 6.49 8.44 -59.49
CA TYR A 47 6.26 7.14 -58.88
C TYR A 47 7.42 6.74 -57.96
N VAL A 48 8.66 6.80 -58.48
CA VAL A 48 9.87 6.48 -57.71
C VAL A 48 10.01 7.40 -56.50
N ARG A 49 9.77 8.70 -56.66
CA ARG A 49 9.83 9.66 -55.55
C ARG A 49 8.84 9.31 -54.45
N LYS A 50 7.57 9.02 -54.79
CA LYS A 50 6.55 8.61 -53.82
C LYS A 50 6.96 7.33 -53.09
N GLN A 51 7.49 6.34 -53.81
CA GLN A 51 7.97 5.09 -53.23
C GLN A 51 9.14 5.30 -52.27
N VAL A 52 10.12 6.11 -52.66
CA VAL A 52 11.29 6.45 -51.81
C VAL A 52 10.84 7.17 -50.55
N VAL A 53 9.98 8.19 -50.67
CA VAL A 53 9.47 8.95 -49.52
C VAL A 53 8.70 8.04 -48.57
N SER A 54 7.79 7.21 -49.08
CA SER A 54 6.99 6.28 -48.28
C SER A 54 7.85 5.21 -47.60
N SER A 55 8.78 4.59 -48.34
CA SER A 55 9.67 3.57 -47.79
C SER A 55 10.62 4.15 -46.75
N TRP A 56 11.15 5.36 -46.98
CA TRP A 56 12.00 6.04 -46.02
C TRP A 56 11.24 6.34 -44.75
N GLN A 57 10.05 6.93 -44.86
CA GLN A 57 9.22 7.27 -43.71
C GLN A 57 8.94 6.04 -42.85
N SER A 58 8.43 4.97 -43.46
CA SER A 58 8.09 3.73 -42.75
C SER A 58 9.32 3.09 -42.08
N LYS A 59 10.47 3.05 -42.77
CA LYS A 59 11.71 2.51 -42.19
C LYS A 59 12.21 3.39 -41.04
N ALA A 60 12.24 4.71 -41.21
CA ALA A 60 12.70 5.63 -40.17
C ALA A 60 11.82 5.54 -38.92
N GLU A 61 10.49 5.55 -39.07
CA GLU A 61 9.55 5.39 -37.95
C GLU A 61 9.75 4.03 -37.25
N SER A 62 9.93 2.95 -38.00
CA SER A 62 10.21 1.62 -37.42
C SER A 62 11.52 1.59 -36.62
N GLU A 63 12.60 2.15 -37.17
CA GLU A 63 13.89 2.22 -36.49
C GLU A 63 13.83 3.11 -35.24
N PHE A 64 13.09 4.23 -35.28
CA PHE A 64 12.87 5.06 -34.09
C PHE A 64 12.18 4.27 -32.97
N GLN A 65 11.14 3.51 -33.29
CA GLN A 65 10.46 2.67 -32.31
C GLN A 65 11.38 1.60 -31.71
N LYS A 66 12.22 0.96 -32.52
CA LYS A 66 13.23 0.00 -32.02
C LYS A 66 14.17 0.67 -31.02
N ILE A 67 14.72 1.83 -31.36
CA ILE A 67 15.62 2.59 -30.47
C ILE A 67 14.90 2.97 -29.17
N PHE A 68 13.64 3.39 -29.23
CA PHE A 68 12.85 3.72 -28.04
C PHE A 68 12.68 2.51 -27.11
N MET A 69 12.44 1.32 -27.67
CA MET A 69 12.30 0.08 -26.91
C MET A 69 13.64 -0.42 -26.35
N GLU A 70 14.68 -0.51 -27.18
CA GLU A 70 16.01 -1.00 -26.78
C GLU A 70 16.62 -0.21 -25.63
N ARG A 71 16.47 1.12 -25.67
CA ARG A 71 16.99 2.02 -24.65
C ARG A 71 15.98 2.36 -23.55
N GLN A 72 14.78 1.80 -23.64
CA GLN A 72 13.67 2.09 -22.72
C GLN A 72 13.47 3.60 -22.51
N LEU A 73 13.54 4.39 -23.59
CA LEU A 73 13.63 5.86 -23.51
C LEU A 73 12.41 6.48 -22.84
N GLN A 74 11.22 5.90 -23.06
CA GLN A 74 10.00 6.36 -22.42
C GLN A 74 10.09 6.23 -20.90
N LEU A 75 10.58 5.10 -20.38
CA LEU A 75 10.74 4.89 -18.95
C LEU A 75 11.70 5.91 -18.34
N HIS A 76 12.90 6.04 -18.92
CA HIS A 76 13.93 6.94 -18.42
C HIS A 76 13.51 8.42 -18.46
N LEU A 77 12.84 8.86 -19.54
CA LEU A 77 12.36 10.24 -19.64
C LEU A 77 11.19 10.52 -18.70
N ASN A 78 10.32 9.54 -18.47
CA ASN A 78 9.24 9.66 -17.49
C ASN A 78 9.79 9.71 -16.05
N GLU A 79 10.83 8.94 -15.75
CA GLU A 79 11.53 9.03 -14.46
C GLU A 79 12.21 10.39 -14.28
N LEU A 80 12.84 10.91 -15.34
CA LEU A 80 13.42 12.24 -15.33
C LEU A 80 12.37 13.33 -15.06
N ASP A 81 11.20 13.25 -15.69
CA ASP A 81 10.09 14.17 -15.42
C ASP A 81 9.68 14.15 -13.94
N LYS A 82 9.58 12.96 -13.34
CA LYS A 82 9.29 12.81 -11.90
C LYS A 82 10.37 13.41 -11.01
N VAL A 83 11.65 13.25 -11.37
CA VAL A 83 12.76 13.83 -10.61
C VAL A 83 12.74 15.35 -10.66
N ILE A 84 12.44 15.92 -11.83
CA ILE A 84 12.35 17.36 -12.03
C ILE A 84 11.16 17.95 -11.28
N GLU A 85 9.99 17.32 -11.35
CA GLU A 85 8.81 17.74 -10.58
C GLU A 85 9.10 17.77 -9.07
N LYS A 86 9.76 16.71 -8.54
CA LYS A 86 10.19 16.69 -7.14
C LYS A 86 11.18 17.80 -6.83
N ALA A 87 12.12 18.11 -7.72
CA ALA A 87 13.07 19.20 -7.52
C ALA A 87 12.38 20.57 -7.53
N GLU A 88 11.40 20.79 -8.40
CA GLU A 88 10.58 22.01 -8.43
C GLU A 88 9.75 22.17 -7.15
N GLN A 89 9.15 21.09 -6.65
CA GLN A 89 8.43 21.10 -5.38
C GLN A 89 9.35 21.48 -4.21
N ARG A 90 10.56 20.92 -4.13
CA ARG A 90 11.56 21.27 -3.10
C ARG A 90 11.96 22.75 -3.17
N LYS A 91 12.13 23.28 -4.38
CA LYS A 91 12.43 24.70 -4.61
C LYS A 91 11.28 25.59 -4.11
N CYS A 92 10.03 25.25 -4.41
CA CYS A 92 8.85 25.98 -3.91
C CYS A 92 8.74 25.93 -2.38
N ASN A 93 9.11 24.81 -1.76
CA ASN A 93 9.09 24.63 -0.31
C ASN A 93 10.28 25.29 0.42
N GLY A 94 11.20 25.92 -0.32
CA GLY A 94 12.35 26.62 0.27
C GLY A 94 13.46 25.70 0.81
N GLU A 95 13.50 24.43 0.40
CA GLU A 95 14.59 23.52 0.76
C GLU A 95 15.89 23.97 0.06
N LYS A 96 16.85 24.48 0.85
CA LYS A 96 18.03 25.21 0.35
C LYS A 96 19.22 24.35 -0.08
N VAL A 97 19.17 23.03 0.03
CA VAL A 97 20.40 22.23 -0.14
C VAL A 97 20.48 21.66 -1.56
N GLN A 98 21.04 22.44 -2.48
CA GLN A 98 21.63 21.90 -3.71
C GLN A 98 23.03 21.38 -3.35
N ILE A 99 23.13 20.09 -3.05
CA ILE A 99 24.43 19.40 -3.03
C ILE A 99 24.70 18.94 -4.45
N ASP A 100 25.80 19.36 -5.06
CA ASP A 100 26.23 18.78 -6.33
C ASP A 100 26.72 17.35 -6.09
N VAL A 101 26.36 16.43 -6.98
CA VAL A 101 26.71 15.01 -6.83
C VAL A 101 28.22 14.81 -6.92
N SER A 102 28.92 15.72 -7.60
CA SER A 102 30.39 15.77 -7.72
C SER A 102 31.10 15.99 -6.38
N ASP A 103 30.43 16.65 -5.43
CA ASP A 103 31.01 16.99 -4.12
C ASP A 103 30.76 15.88 -3.07
N LEU A 104 29.95 14.87 -3.39
CA LEU A 104 29.63 13.76 -2.48
C LEU A 104 30.73 12.71 -2.48
N SER A 105 31.25 12.39 -1.30
CA SER A 105 32.16 11.25 -1.14
C SER A 105 31.41 9.93 -1.36
N PRO A 106 32.10 8.86 -1.81
CA PRO A 106 31.49 7.53 -1.93
C PRO A 106 30.83 7.04 -0.64
N THR A 107 31.38 7.41 0.52
CA THR A 107 30.82 7.04 1.82
C THR A 107 29.49 7.74 2.12
N GLU A 108 29.32 8.97 1.67
CA GLU A 108 28.08 9.74 1.84
C GLU A 108 26.99 9.22 0.90
N LEU A 109 27.36 8.83 -0.33
CA LEU A 109 26.43 8.21 -1.27
C LEU A 109 25.88 6.88 -0.73
N VAL A 110 26.76 6.02 -0.20
CA VAL A 110 26.36 4.75 0.43
C VAL A 110 25.47 5.01 1.66
N LYS A 111 25.82 5.98 2.51
CA LYS A 111 25.00 6.36 3.66
C LYS A 111 23.61 6.86 3.24
N ALA A 112 23.52 7.70 2.21
CA ALA A 112 22.25 8.21 1.70
C ALA A 112 21.34 7.06 1.22
N HIS A 113 21.89 6.10 0.49
CA HIS A 113 21.15 4.91 0.07
C HIS A 113 20.72 4.04 1.26
N MET A 114 21.62 3.83 2.24
CA MET A 114 21.31 3.11 3.47
C MET A 114 20.21 3.78 4.30
N ILE A 115 20.12 5.12 4.31
CA ILE A 115 19.06 5.84 5.02
C ILE A 115 17.69 5.50 4.43
N THR A 116 17.56 5.41 3.11
CA THR A 116 16.30 5.01 2.47
C THR A 116 15.88 3.62 2.90
N MET A 117 16.79 2.64 2.86
CA MET A 117 16.50 1.27 3.30
C MET A 117 16.16 1.21 4.80
N LYS A 118 16.94 1.91 5.65
CA LYS A 118 16.69 1.97 7.09
C LYS A 118 15.32 2.58 7.41
N ARG A 119 14.88 3.59 6.65
CA ARG A 119 13.57 4.22 6.84
C ARG A 119 12.43 3.24 6.56
N GLU A 120 12.57 2.43 5.51
CA GLU A 120 11.58 1.38 5.19
C GLU A 120 11.52 0.31 6.29
N VAL A 121 12.68 -0.13 6.79
CA VAL A 121 12.76 -1.08 7.90
C VAL A 121 12.14 -0.51 9.18
N VAL A 122 12.43 0.75 9.52
CA VAL A 122 11.82 1.42 10.68
C VAL A 122 10.31 1.49 10.54
N LYS A 123 9.80 1.85 9.36
CA LYS A 123 8.35 1.88 9.11
C LYS A 123 7.70 0.51 9.32
N ASN A 124 8.30 -0.55 8.78
CA ASN A 124 7.81 -1.92 8.99
C ASN A 124 7.85 -2.34 10.47
N LEU A 125 8.91 -1.98 11.19
CA LEU A 125 9.01 -2.24 12.64
C LEU A 125 7.96 -1.48 13.45
N ASP A 126 7.67 -0.23 13.09
CA ASP A 126 6.62 0.57 13.73
C ASP A 126 5.23 -0.03 13.47
N GLU A 127 4.95 -0.52 12.25
CA GLU A 127 3.73 -1.23 11.90
C GLU A 127 3.59 -2.55 12.69
N GLN A 128 4.69 -3.28 12.90
CA GLN A 128 4.68 -4.49 13.73
C GLN A 128 4.49 -4.17 15.22
N LEU A 129 5.13 -3.10 15.72
CA LEU A 129 4.98 -2.65 17.09
C LEU A 129 3.56 -2.18 17.40
N SER A 130 2.92 -1.47 16.48
CA SER A 130 1.52 -1.05 16.65
C SER A 130 0.58 -2.25 16.70
N ALA A 131 0.75 -3.23 15.78
CA ALA A 131 -0.02 -4.47 15.78
C ALA A 131 0.17 -5.27 17.08
N LEU A 132 1.41 -5.37 17.58
CA LEU A 132 1.71 -6.03 18.87
C LEU A 132 1.09 -5.30 20.06
N ARG A 133 1.12 -3.95 20.08
CA ARG A 133 0.50 -3.15 21.12
C ARG A 133 -1.02 -3.36 21.15
N GLU A 134 -1.67 -3.34 19.99
CA GLU A 134 -3.11 -3.61 19.89
C GLU A 134 -3.45 -5.03 20.35
N SER A 135 -2.65 -6.02 19.97
CA SER A 135 -2.83 -7.41 20.42
C SER A 135 -2.66 -7.55 21.93
N ASN A 136 -1.64 -6.92 22.51
CA ASN A 136 -1.43 -6.92 23.96
C ASN A 136 -2.57 -6.22 24.70
N GLU A 137 -3.07 -5.11 24.19
CA GLU A 137 -4.19 -4.40 24.80
C GLU A 137 -5.47 -5.25 24.78
N LYS A 138 -5.74 -5.96 23.68
CA LYS A 138 -6.85 -6.92 23.58
C LYS A 138 -6.70 -8.08 24.57
N LEU A 139 -5.49 -8.62 24.70
CA LEU A 139 -5.21 -9.70 25.66
C LEU A 139 -5.35 -9.23 27.11
N GLN A 140 -4.87 -8.02 27.44
CA GLN A 140 -5.05 -7.44 28.77
C GLN A 140 -6.52 -7.19 29.09
N LYS A 141 -7.32 -6.71 28.13
CA LYS A 141 -8.78 -6.56 28.29
C LYS A 141 -9.44 -7.91 28.62
N ARG A 142 -9.16 -8.94 27.82
CA ARG A 142 -9.67 -10.31 28.08
C ARG A 142 -9.24 -10.87 29.43
N LEU A 143 -7.99 -10.63 29.82
CA LEU A 143 -7.49 -11.06 31.13
C LEU A 143 -8.25 -10.37 32.26
N ASN A 144 -8.53 -9.07 32.14
CA ASN A 144 -9.26 -8.31 33.15
C ASN A 144 -10.73 -8.72 33.21
N GLU A 145 -11.37 -8.99 32.07
CA GLU A 145 -12.72 -9.55 32.00
C GLU A 145 -12.77 -10.91 32.73
N TYR A 146 -11.85 -11.82 32.41
CA TYR A 146 -11.79 -13.13 33.06
C TYR A 146 -11.51 -13.04 34.58
N LYS A 147 -10.66 -12.08 34.99
CA LYS A 147 -10.43 -11.82 36.41
C LYS A 147 -11.68 -11.32 37.12
N LEU A 148 -12.44 -10.42 36.48
CA LEU A 148 -13.67 -9.86 37.03
C LEU A 148 -14.74 -10.95 37.19
N ASP A 149 -14.94 -11.75 36.15
CA ASP A 149 -15.86 -12.90 36.13
C ASP A 149 -15.53 -13.87 37.28
N LYS A 150 -14.26 -14.27 37.39
CA LYS A 150 -13.82 -15.16 38.46
C LYS A 150 -13.97 -14.54 39.87
N THR A 151 -13.80 -13.24 40.03
CA THR A 151 -14.05 -12.58 41.32
C THR A 151 -15.53 -12.51 41.68
N LEU A 152 -16.41 -12.34 40.69
CA LEU A 152 -17.86 -12.39 40.87
C LEU A 152 -18.29 -13.79 41.29
N ASP A 153 -17.87 -14.82 40.55
CA ASP A 153 -18.11 -16.23 40.90
C ASP A 153 -17.64 -16.52 42.34
N MET A 154 -16.42 -16.11 42.69
CA MET A 154 -15.87 -16.25 44.05
C MET A 154 -16.70 -15.57 45.14
N HIS A 155 -17.42 -14.48 44.82
CA HIS A 155 -18.32 -13.83 45.77
C HIS A 155 -19.70 -14.51 45.85
N GLU A 156 -20.09 -15.26 44.83
CA GLU A 156 -21.35 -16.03 44.82
C GLU A 156 -21.24 -17.34 45.59
N TYR A 157 -20.09 -18.04 45.53
CA TYR A 157 -19.83 -19.28 46.30
C TYR A 157 -20.15 -19.18 47.80
N PRO A 158 -19.69 -18.16 48.56
CA PRO A 158 -19.97 -18.07 49.98
C PRO A 158 -21.46 -17.80 50.28
N LYS A 159 -22.16 -17.08 49.40
CA LYS A 159 -23.62 -16.89 49.55
C LYS A 159 -24.35 -18.22 49.37
N LEU A 160 -23.99 -18.97 48.34
CA LEU A 160 -24.58 -20.28 48.05
C LEU A 160 -24.28 -21.28 49.18
N LEU A 161 -23.10 -21.17 49.80
CA LEU A 161 -22.74 -21.97 50.98
C LEU A 161 -23.56 -21.58 52.21
N ASP A 162 -23.79 -20.29 52.44
CA ASP A 162 -24.65 -19.85 53.55
C ASP A 162 -26.12 -20.22 53.30
N ASP A 163 -26.60 -20.13 52.06
CA ASP A 163 -27.94 -20.60 51.68
C ASP A 163 -28.11 -22.11 51.94
N LEU A 164 -27.09 -22.91 51.64
CA LEU A 164 -27.08 -24.35 51.94
C LEU A 164 -27.08 -24.64 53.44
N LYS A 165 -26.34 -23.87 54.26
CA LYS A 165 -26.38 -24.00 55.72
C LYS A 165 -27.77 -23.68 56.27
N ILE A 166 -28.41 -22.65 55.75
CA ILE A 166 -29.77 -22.28 56.17
C ILE A 166 -30.75 -23.42 55.87
N ILE A 167 -30.61 -24.09 54.73
CA ILE A 167 -31.45 -25.26 54.39
C ILE A 167 -31.19 -26.42 55.35
N ASP A 168 -29.93 -26.71 55.67
CA ASP A 168 -29.54 -27.76 56.62
C ASP A 168 -30.12 -27.49 58.02
N GLU A 169 -30.04 -26.24 58.49
CA GLU A 169 -30.62 -25.82 59.77
C GLU A 169 -32.17 -25.92 59.78
N LEU A 170 -32.83 -25.67 58.65
CA LEU A 170 -34.29 -25.81 58.53
C LEU A 170 -34.72 -27.27 58.51
N ASP A 171 -33.99 -28.15 57.83
CA ASP A 171 -34.25 -29.59 57.81
C ASP A 171 -34.07 -30.20 59.21
N GLU A 172 -33.00 -29.85 59.94
CA GLU A 172 -32.81 -30.27 61.34
C GLU A 172 -33.95 -29.80 62.25
N GLN A 173 -34.43 -28.56 62.08
CA GLN A 173 -35.57 -28.05 62.84
C GLN A 173 -36.90 -28.75 62.47
N GLU A 174 -37.08 -29.10 61.20
CA GLU A 174 -38.27 -29.83 60.76
C GLU A 174 -38.27 -31.25 61.33
N GLU A 175 -37.14 -31.94 61.34
CA GLU A 175 -36.97 -33.25 61.97
C GLU A 175 -37.21 -33.20 63.49
N ASP A 176 -36.65 -32.21 64.18
CA ASP A 176 -36.87 -32.01 65.62
C ASP A 176 -38.34 -31.69 65.95
N SER A 177 -39.01 -30.91 65.10
CA SER A 177 -40.44 -30.60 65.26
C SER A 177 -41.33 -31.83 65.05
N LYS A 178 -41.02 -32.66 64.05
CA LYS A 178 -41.67 -33.96 63.82
C LYS A 178 -41.44 -34.89 65.00
N LEU A 179 -40.21 -34.99 65.50
CA LEU A 179 -39.90 -35.80 66.68
C LEU A 179 -40.71 -35.35 67.91
N LYS A 180 -40.79 -34.04 68.16
CA LYS A 180 -41.59 -33.48 69.25
C LYS A 180 -43.07 -33.81 69.11
N SER A 181 -43.66 -33.63 67.93
CA SER A 181 -45.07 -33.97 67.70
C SER A 181 -45.37 -35.46 67.87
N ILE A 182 -44.46 -36.35 67.46
CA ILE A 182 -44.60 -37.80 67.64
C ILE A 182 -44.52 -38.16 69.13
N VAL A 183 -43.59 -37.54 69.87
CA VAL A 183 -43.45 -37.75 71.32
C VAL A 183 -44.68 -37.22 72.05
N GLU A 184 -45.19 -36.05 71.68
CA GLU A 184 -46.40 -35.45 72.27
C GLU A 184 -47.64 -36.32 72.01
N TRP A 185 -47.81 -36.81 70.77
CA TRP A 185 -48.85 -37.78 70.43
C TRP A 185 -48.73 -39.09 71.24
N ALA A 186 -47.52 -39.63 71.40
CA ALA A 186 -47.29 -40.85 72.17
C ALA A 186 -47.56 -40.65 73.69
N VAL A 187 -47.30 -39.45 74.21
CA VAL A 187 -47.59 -39.09 75.61
C VAL A 187 -49.09 -38.96 75.84
N ASP A 188 -49.82 -38.35 74.90
CA ASP A 188 -51.28 -38.26 74.96
C ASP A 188 -51.92 -39.66 74.89
N GLU A 189 -51.45 -40.53 73.98
CA GLU A 189 -51.95 -41.91 73.87
C GLU A 189 -51.72 -42.72 75.16
N MET A 190 -50.60 -42.50 75.85
CA MET A 190 -50.31 -43.14 77.16
C MET A 190 -51.13 -42.55 78.33
N GLN A 191 -51.70 -41.36 78.20
CA GLN A 191 -52.59 -40.78 79.22
C GLN A 191 -54.06 -41.20 79.06
N PHE A 192 -54.44 -41.80 77.92
CA PHE A 192 -55.79 -42.31 77.64
C PHE A 192 -55.94 -43.83 77.75
N SER A 193 -54.91 -44.57 78.22
CA SER A 193 -54.97 -45.99 78.58
C SER A 193 -54.79 -46.24 80.08
#